data_AF-A0A193KZR7-F1
#
_entry.id   AF-A0A193KZR7-F1
#
_cell.length_a   1.000
_cell.length_b   1.000
_cell.length_c   1.000
_cell.angle_alpha   90.00
_cell.angle_beta   90.00
_cell.angle_gamma   90.00
#
_symmetry.space_group_name_H-M   'P 1'
#
loop_
_entity.id
_entity.type
_entity.pdbx_description
1 polymer ?
#
loop_
_entity_poly.entity_id
_entity_poly.type
_entity_poly.pdbx_seq_one_letter_code
_entity_poly.pdbx_strand_id
1 'polypeptide(L)'
;MATIRDRDYLLDRAGVIFKVIGDVHPGTHFLGYVKYYPDARGDRLLFGRTYRQNSVVSKAFGILADRPECYLYSPTVGCVITGVPREDIATHYSCRQTLATLHQTPGLLATTPVGKDLLAVIDWIAAAGAMDVIGVTGSFLVGACNARSDIDLVCYGPRGYEAAQALFAERTLIRPYEGETLTRLYLRRAKYMVGGSFDALMRQEARKLQGLTAGAGAHINCEPLRADGDKTFAGVVAKEVGAISVLARITDHSEGLVTPALYGIEVDTVTESTVDEPSVFARRITHLRSYLGAYTGAFRTGDVVYLSGRLVHIQGPGAHDGFGIELTPWSAAESFLANLTR
;
A
#
# COMPACT_ATOMS: atom_id res chain seq x y z
N MET A 1 -0.56 20.58 12.43
CA MET A 1 0.07 19.31 12.04
C MET A 1 0.68 19.47 10.66
N ALA A 2 1.82 18.82 10.39
CA ALA A 2 2.32 18.68 9.03
C ALA A 2 1.29 17.93 8.17
N THR A 3 1.39 18.04 6.84
CA THR A 3 0.52 17.29 5.93
C THR A 3 0.68 15.80 6.19
N ILE A 4 -0.43 15.14 6.55
CA ILE A 4 -0.49 13.68 6.69
C ILE A 4 -0.59 13.07 5.30
N ARG A 5 0.27 12.09 5.01
CA ARG A 5 0.35 11.41 3.71
C ARG A 5 -0.02 9.93 3.84
N ASP A 6 -0.34 9.30 2.73
CA ASP A 6 -0.49 7.84 2.66
C ASP A 6 0.74 7.17 3.30
N ARG A 7 0.50 6.07 4.03
CA ARG A 7 1.52 5.28 4.74
C ARG A 7 2.16 5.93 5.96
N ASP A 8 1.85 7.19 6.28
CA ASP A 8 2.10 7.76 7.62
C ASP A 8 1.25 7.04 8.67
N TYR A 9 1.67 7.11 9.94
CA TYR A 9 0.96 6.46 11.05
C TYR A 9 0.40 7.52 12.01
N LEU A 10 -0.77 7.24 12.59
CA LEU A 10 -1.45 8.10 13.55
C LEU A 10 -1.71 7.32 14.84
N LEU A 11 -1.21 7.83 15.95
CA LEU A 11 -1.56 7.32 17.29
C LEU A 11 -2.71 8.15 17.83
N ASP A 12 -3.78 7.48 18.23
CA ASP A 12 -4.90 8.13 18.89
C ASP A 12 -4.75 8.17 20.42
N ARG A 13 -5.67 8.86 21.09
CA ARG A 13 -5.71 8.95 22.56
C ARG A 13 -6.00 7.62 23.27
N ALA A 14 -6.57 6.63 22.58
CA ALA A 14 -6.79 5.28 23.11
C ALA A 14 -5.53 4.41 23.00
N GLY A 15 -4.45 4.91 22.39
CA GLY A 15 -3.21 4.18 22.20
C GLY A 15 -3.24 3.27 20.97
N VAL A 16 -4.19 3.43 20.05
CA VAL A 16 -4.26 2.64 18.81
C VAL A 16 -3.47 3.37 17.72
N ILE A 17 -2.66 2.61 16.98
CA ILE A 17 -1.86 3.12 15.86
C ILE A 17 -2.54 2.73 14.56
N PHE A 18 -2.95 3.73 13.80
CA PHE A 18 -3.55 3.60 12.47
C PHE A 18 -2.49 3.83 11.40
N LYS A 19 -2.49 2.98 10.37
CA LYS A 19 -1.77 3.26 9.12
C LYS A 19 -2.71 4.00 8.17
N VAL A 20 -2.30 5.19 7.74
CA VAL A 20 -3.04 6.03 6.80
C VAL A 20 -3.10 5.33 5.44
N ILE A 21 -4.26 5.42 4.76
CA ILE A 21 -4.45 4.95 3.38
C ILE A 21 -4.93 6.12 2.51
N GLY A 22 -4.22 6.35 1.40
CA GLY A 22 -4.47 7.44 0.48
C GLY A 22 -4.19 8.83 1.09
N ASP A 23 -4.32 9.85 0.25
CA ASP A 23 -4.09 11.25 0.63
C ASP A 23 -5.39 12.08 0.69
N VAL A 24 -6.51 11.48 0.29
CA VAL A 24 -7.82 12.13 0.26
C VAL A 24 -8.61 11.68 1.48
N HIS A 25 -8.92 12.64 2.35
CA HIS A 25 -9.59 12.39 3.62
C HIS A 25 -10.75 13.37 3.81
N PRO A 26 -11.85 12.94 4.46
CA PRO A 26 -12.91 13.86 4.86
C PRO A 26 -12.41 14.86 5.91
N GLY A 27 -13.14 15.96 6.07
CA GLY A 27 -12.84 17.00 7.07
C GLY A 27 -12.94 16.51 8.52
N THR A 28 -13.53 15.34 8.76
CA THR A 28 -13.78 14.78 10.10
C THR A 28 -12.78 13.70 10.52
N HIS A 29 -12.22 12.94 9.57
CA HIS A 29 -11.37 11.79 9.87
C HIS A 29 -10.13 11.74 8.98
N PHE A 30 -9.09 11.03 9.44
CA PHE A 30 -8.07 10.49 8.57
C PHE A 30 -8.37 9.03 8.29
N LEU A 31 -8.36 8.65 7.02
CA LEU A 31 -8.69 7.29 6.58
C LEU A 31 -7.50 6.37 6.81
N GLY A 32 -7.75 5.19 7.35
CA GLY A 32 -6.69 4.26 7.69
C GLY A 32 -7.20 3.04 8.43
N TYR A 33 -6.34 2.07 8.66
CA TYR A 33 -6.69 0.85 9.38
C TYR A 33 -5.78 0.64 10.58
N VAL A 34 -6.30 -0.06 11.60
CA VAL A 34 -5.52 -0.40 12.79
C VAL A 34 -4.31 -1.24 12.38
N LYS A 35 -3.11 -0.73 12.67
CA LYS A 35 -1.84 -1.41 12.41
C LYS A 35 -1.25 -2.00 13.69
N TYR A 36 -1.32 -1.27 14.80
CA TYR A 36 -0.95 -1.77 16.13
C TYR A 36 -1.97 -1.32 17.16
N TYR A 37 -2.25 -2.16 18.15
CA TYR A 37 -3.16 -1.84 19.25
C TYR A 37 -2.68 -2.49 20.56
N PRO A 38 -2.99 -1.90 21.73
CA PRO A 38 -2.67 -2.51 23.02
C PRO A 38 -3.35 -3.86 23.18
N ASP A 39 -2.58 -4.91 23.47
CA ASP A 39 -3.10 -6.25 23.80
C ASP A 39 -2.03 -6.98 24.62
N ALA A 40 -2.40 -7.50 25.80
CA ALA A 40 -1.51 -8.23 26.69
C ALA A 40 -0.89 -9.48 26.03
N ARG A 41 -1.54 -10.03 24.99
CA ARG A 41 -1.09 -11.18 24.20
C ARG A 41 -0.37 -10.76 22.90
N GLY A 42 0.08 -9.51 22.82
CA GLY A 42 0.90 -9.00 21.72
C GLY A 42 2.37 -9.41 21.83
N ASP A 43 3.13 -9.15 20.77
CA ASP A 43 4.56 -9.51 20.64
C ASP A 43 5.44 -8.27 20.36
N ARG A 44 4.90 -7.07 20.61
CA ARG A 44 5.59 -5.79 20.47
C ARG A 44 5.53 -5.04 21.80
N LEU A 45 6.60 -4.33 22.11
CA LEU A 45 6.67 -3.42 23.25
C LEU A 45 6.74 -1.99 22.72
N LEU A 46 5.68 -1.21 22.96
CA LEU A 46 5.60 0.21 22.58
C LEU A 46 5.10 1.01 23.78
N PHE A 47 5.74 2.14 24.04
CA PHE A 47 5.34 3.05 25.14
C PHE A 47 5.23 2.35 26.50
N GLY A 48 6.11 1.37 26.76
CA GLY A 48 6.08 0.56 28.00
C GLY A 48 4.91 -0.42 28.12
N ARG A 49 4.16 -0.67 27.04
CA ARG A 49 3.00 -1.57 27.02
C ARG A 49 3.11 -2.60 25.89
N THR A 50 2.44 -3.73 26.07
CA THR A 50 2.37 -4.78 25.04
C THR A 50 1.36 -4.40 23.95
N TYR A 51 1.80 -4.49 22.70
CA TYR A 51 1.02 -4.22 21.50
C TYR A 51 0.97 -5.45 20.61
N ARG A 52 -0.15 -5.63 19.91
CA ARG A 52 -0.30 -6.61 18.84
C ARG A 52 -0.29 -5.92 17.49
N GLN A 53 0.41 -6.54 16.54
CA GLN A 53 0.39 -6.14 15.14
C GLN A 53 -0.85 -6.70 14.43
N ASN A 54 -1.55 -5.85 13.67
CA ASN A 54 -2.55 -6.28 12.71
C ASN A 54 -1.96 -6.38 11.30
N SER A 55 -2.00 -7.56 10.71
CA SER A 55 -1.54 -7.84 9.34
C SER A 55 -2.67 -7.95 8.32
N VAL A 56 -3.93 -7.93 8.76
CA VAL A 56 -5.12 -8.11 7.90
C VAL A 56 -6.00 -6.88 8.05
N VAL A 57 -6.13 -6.09 6.98
CA VAL A 57 -6.82 -4.79 7.04
C VAL A 57 -8.27 -4.93 7.55
N SER A 58 -9.01 -5.92 7.06
CA SER A 58 -10.40 -6.16 7.48
C SER A 58 -10.55 -6.53 8.97
N LYS A 59 -9.50 -7.02 9.65
CA LYS A 59 -9.55 -7.24 11.11
C LYS A 59 -9.66 -5.94 11.90
N ALA A 60 -9.35 -4.79 11.30
CA ALA A 60 -9.57 -3.49 11.93
C ALA A 60 -11.04 -3.29 12.32
N PHE A 61 -11.99 -3.83 11.55
CA PHE A 61 -13.40 -3.75 11.90
C PHE A 61 -13.72 -4.48 13.21
N GLY A 62 -13.13 -5.65 13.46
CA GLY A 62 -13.32 -6.36 14.73
C GLY A 62 -12.56 -5.73 15.89
N ILE A 63 -11.36 -5.19 15.65
CA ILE A 63 -10.56 -4.51 16.70
C ILE A 63 -11.26 -3.25 17.20
N LEU A 64 -12.01 -2.57 16.33
CA LEU A 64 -12.70 -1.32 16.63
C LEU A 64 -14.18 -1.49 16.99
N ALA A 65 -14.65 -2.72 17.25
CA ALA A 65 -16.09 -3.02 17.39
C ALA A 65 -16.82 -2.12 18.42
N ASP A 66 -16.13 -1.73 19.49
CA ASP A 66 -16.65 -0.86 20.55
C ASP A 66 -16.40 0.66 20.28
N ARG A 67 -15.99 1.01 19.07
CA ARG A 67 -15.59 2.36 18.64
C ARG A 67 -16.31 2.77 17.36
N PRO A 68 -17.64 2.99 17.42
CA PRO A 68 -18.45 3.34 16.26
C PRO A 68 -17.97 4.61 15.55
N GLU A 69 -17.34 5.53 16.28
CA GLU A 69 -16.74 6.75 15.75
C GLU A 69 -15.60 6.50 14.76
N CYS A 70 -15.00 5.30 14.75
CA CYS A 70 -13.93 4.96 13.81
C CYS A 70 -14.44 4.38 12.48
N TYR A 71 -15.75 4.25 12.27
CA TYR A 71 -16.34 3.79 11.01
C TYR A 71 -17.00 4.94 10.27
N LEU A 72 -16.69 5.05 8.98
CA LEU A 72 -17.29 6.06 8.14
C LEU A 72 -17.41 5.58 6.70
N TYR A 73 -18.42 6.11 6.00
CA TYR A 73 -18.51 5.94 4.56
C TYR A 73 -17.52 6.90 3.89
N SER A 74 -16.64 6.38 3.03
CA SER A 74 -15.76 7.20 2.20
C SER A 74 -16.39 7.38 0.83
N PRO A 75 -16.80 8.60 0.43
CA PRO A 75 -17.30 8.84 -0.92
C PRO A 75 -16.25 8.48 -1.98
N THR A 76 -14.96 8.71 -1.70
CA THR A 76 -13.90 8.44 -2.68
C THR A 76 -13.71 6.95 -2.97
N VAL A 77 -13.90 6.08 -1.97
CA VAL A 77 -13.78 4.61 -2.10
C VAL A 77 -15.14 3.94 -2.36
N GLY A 78 -16.23 4.60 -1.98
CA GLY A 78 -17.60 4.13 -2.16
C GLY A 78 -18.04 3.03 -1.19
N CYS A 79 -17.35 2.81 -0.08
CA CYS A 79 -17.74 1.85 0.97
C CYS A 79 -17.49 2.38 2.39
N VAL A 80 -17.98 1.63 3.38
CA VAL A 80 -17.62 1.81 4.78
C VAL A 80 -16.17 1.38 4.98
N ILE A 81 -15.38 2.27 5.55
CA ILE A 81 -13.99 2.05 5.89
C ILE A 81 -13.73 2.45 7.33
N THR A 82 -12.50 2.19 7.79
CA THR A 82 -12.03 2.66 9.09
C THR A 82 -11.29 3.99 8.95
N GLY A 83 -11.32 4.79 10.00
CA GLY A 83 -10.59 6.04 10.11
C GLY A 83 -10.53 6.53 11.56
N VAL A 84 -9.63 7.45 11.83
CA VAL A 84 -9.49 8.07 13.16
C VAL A 84 -10.09 9.48 13.12
N PRO A 85 -10.97 9.85 14.07
CA PRO A 85 -11.43 11.23 14.22
C PRO A 85 -10.24 12.18 14.37
N ARG A 86 -10.27 13.32 13.69
CA ARG A 86 -9.12 14.25 13.68
C ARG A 86 -8.80 14.77 15.06
N GLU A 87 -9.82 15.02 15.86
CA GLU A 87 -9.74 15.49 17.24
C GLU A 87 -9.09 14.48 18.19
N ASP A 88 -9.05 13.20 17.84
CA ASP A 88 -8.54 12.12 18.68
C ASP A 88 -7.06 11.79 18.41
N ILE A 89 -6.44 12.42 17.43
CA ILE A 89 -5.03 12.20 17.12
C ILE A 89 -4.17 12.79 18.23
N ALA A 90 -3.40 11.91 18.88
CA ALA A 90 -2.38 12.30 19.85
C ALA A 90 -1.03 12.58 19.17
N THR A 91 -0.62 11.71 18.25
CA THR A 91 0.69 11.81 17.57
C THR A 91 0.60 11.44 16.10
N HIS A 92 1.29 12.20 15.26
CA HIS A 92 1.53 11.88 13.85
C HIS A 92 2.97 11.40 13.68
N TYR A 93 3.13 10.23 13.07
CA TYR A 93 4.42 9.68 12.64
C TYR A 93 4.54 9.84 11.13
N SER A 94 5.30 10.87 10.71
CA SER A 94 5.59 11.10 9.30
C SER A 94 6.76 10.26 8.82
N CYS A 95 6.58 9.57 7.69
CA CYS A 95 7.61 8.73 7.10
C CYS A 95 8.92 9.48 6.79
N ARG A 96 8.81 10.71 6.28
CA ARG A 96 9.97 11.54 5.92
C ARG A 96 10.68 12.07 7.16
N GLN A 97 9.91 12.56 8.15
CA GLN A 97 10.48 13.08 9.39
C GLN A 97 11.18 11.98 10.17
N THR A 98 10.59 10.79 10.27
CA THR A 98 11.23 9.67 10.97
C THR A 98 12.51 9.24 10.27
N LEU A 99 12.55 9.19 8.93
CA LEU A 99 13.78 8.88 8.20
C LEU A 99 14.89 9.89 8.53
N ALA A 100 14.56 11.19 8.53
CA ALA A 100 15.49 12.25 8.92
C ALA A 100 15.96 12.12 10.38
N THR A 101 15.07 11.80 11.31
CA THR A 101 15.42 11.56 12.72
C THR A 101 16.35 10.36 12.89
N LEU A 102 16.10 9.26 12.17
CA LEU A 102 16.96 8.07 12.22
C LEU A 102 18.36 8.36 11.66
N HIS A 103 18.47 9.19 10.62
CA HIS A 103 19.77 9.65 10.11
C HIS A 103 20.53 10.51 11.14
N GLN A 104 19.83 11.43 11.82
CA GLN A 104 20.43 12.31 12.82
C GLN A 104 20.78 11.60 14.13
N THR A 105 20.09 10.50 14.44
CA THR A 105 20.30 9.71 15.67
C THR A 105 20.54 8.23 15.35
N PRO A 106 21.69 7.86 14.74
CA PRO A 106 21.98 6.49 14.32
C PRO A 106 21.91 5.43 15.44
N GLY A 107 22.13 5.86 16.70
CA GLY A 107 22.03 5.01 17.88
C GLY A 107 20.66 4.34 18.07
N LEU A 108 19.60 4.87 17.44
CA LEU A 108 18.27 4.25 17.43
C LEU A 108 18.22 2.95 16.61
N LEU A 109 19.13 2.76 15.66
CA LEU A 109 19.15 1.61 14.75
C LEU A 109 20.32 0.65 14.98
N ALA A 110 21.46 1.16 15.45
CA ALA A 110 22.76 0.47 15.41
C ALA A 110 22.86 -0.82 16.25
N THR A 111 21.81 -1.21 16.98
CA THR A 111 21.79 -2.34 17.90
C THR A 111 21.45 -3.68 17.25
N THR A 112 20.91 -3.70 16.02
CA THR A 112 20.55 -4.94 15.31
C THR A 112 21.14 -4.98 13.90
N PRO A 113 21.38 -6.18 13.31
CA PRO A 113 21.85 -6.28 11.91
C PRO A 113 20.93 -5.56 10.92
N VAL A 114 19.60 -5.72 11.05
CA VAL A 114 18.63 -5.05 10.17
C VAL A 114 18.63 -3.53 10.35
N GLY A 115 18.85 -3.03 11.57
CA GLY A 115 18.98 -1.59 11.81
C GLY A 115 20.25 -1.01 11.21
N LYS A 116 21.36 -1.75 11.21
CA LYS A 116 22.61 -1.34 10.52
C LYS A 116 22.41 -1.27 9.00
N ASP A 117 21.71 -2.24 8.42
CA ASP A 117 21.37 -2.19 6.99
C ASP A 117 20.47 -0.99 6.66
N LEU A 118 19.46 -0.70 7.49
CA LEU A 118 18.62 0.48 7.31
C LEU A 118 19.46 1.77 7.39
N LEU A 119 20.41 1.87 8.32
CA LEU A 119 21.28 3.04 8.42
C LEU A 119 22.10 3.24 7.14
N ALA A 120 22.69 2.18 6.60
CA ALA A 120 23.44 2.26 5.33
C ALA A 120 22.56 2.70 4.15
N VAL A 121 21.31 2.23 4.12
CA VAL A 121 20.30 2.67 3.13
C VAL A 121 19.95 4.15 3.32
N ILE A 122 19.78 4.61 4.56
CA ILE A 122 19.48 6.01 4.88
C ILE A 122 20.66 6.92 4.49
N ASP A 123 21.90 6.50 4.76
CA ASP A 123 23.09 7.26 4.37
C ASP A 123 23.20 7.42 2.85
N TRP A 124 22.87 6.37 2.10
CA TRP A 124 22.77 6.46 0.64
C TRP A 124 21.68 7.45 0.20
N ILE A 125 20.49 7.40 0.81
CA ILE A 125 19.38 8.31 0.50
C ILE A 125 19.77 9.77 0.78
N ALA A 126 20.51 10.02 1.87
CA ALA A 126 21.03 11.33 2.21
C ALA A 126 22.06 11.82 1.18
N ALA A 127 23.02 10.98 0.81
CA ALA A 127 24.03 11.31 -0.20
C ALA A 127 23.41 11.58 -1.58
N ALA A 128 22.33 10.88 -1.93
CA ALA A 128 21.57 11.09 -3.17
C ALA A 128 20.66 12.34 -3.14
N GLY A 129 20.58 13.06 -2.01
CA GLY A 129 19.70 14.23 -1.88
C GLY A 129 18.21 13.88 -1.91
N ALA A 130 17.84 12.64 -1.56
CA ALA A 130 16.49 12.10 -1.71
C ALA A 130 15.68 12.06 -0.39
N MET A 131 16.19 12.67 0.69
CA MET A 131 15.57 12.67 2.03
C MET A 131 14.18 13.32 2.09
N ASP A 132 13.85 14.19 1.14
CA ASP A 132 12.55 14.87 1.06
C ASP A 132 11.52 14.13 0.20
N VAL A 133 11.95 13.10 -0.55
CA VAL A 133 11.11 12.27 -1.43
C VAL A 133 11.15 10.77 -1.12
N ILE A 134 11.91 10.35 -0.11
CA ILE A 134 11.88 9.00 0.44
C ILE A 134 11.61 9.07 1.94
N GLY A 135 10.79 8.15 2.46
CA GLY A 135 10.50 8.01 3.87
C GLY A 135 10.56 6.55 4.32
N VAL A 136 10.60 6.35 5.63
CA VAL A 136 10.52 5.02 6.26
C VAL A 136 9.12 4.81 6.83
N THR A 137 8.50 3.66 6.57
CA THR A 137 7.20 3.28 7.13
C THR A 137 7.32 1.99 7.95
N GLY A 138 6.19 1.36 8.27
CA GLY A 138 6.17 0.05 8.89
C GLY A 138 6.62 0.05 10.34
N SER A 139 7.37 -0.98 10.72
CA SER A 139 7.77 -1.18 12.12
C SER A 139 8.78 -0.14 12.61
N PHE A 140 9.69 0.31 11.74
CA PHE A 140 10.69 1.33 12.08
C PHE A 140 10.07 2.72 12.29
N LEU A 141 8.96 3.03 11.61
CA LEU A 141 8.27 4.32 11.75
C LEU A 141 7.83 4.64 13.18
N VAL A 142 7.41 3.60 13.93
CA VAL A 142 6.88 3.73 15.29
C VAL A 142 7.75 3.05 16.34
N GLY A 143 8.95 2.59 15.98
CA GLY A 143 9.84 1.87 16.88
C GLY A 143 9.34 0.47 17.29
N ALA A 144 8.47 -0.15 16.50
CA ALA A 144 7.96 -1.50 16.70
C ALA A 144 8.83 -2.59 16.05
N CYS A 145 10.02 -2.25 15.58
CA CYS A 145 10.92 -3.17 14.90
C CYS A 145 11.56 -4.18 15.87
N ASN A 146 11.93 -5.34 15.33
CA ASN A 146 12.71 -6.38 15.98
C ASN A 146 13.69 -7.00 14.95
N ALA A 147 14.51 -7.95 15.38
CA ALA A 147 15.52 -8.58 14.52
C ALA A 147 14.98 -9.31 13.26
N ARG A 148 13.67 -9.59 13.20
CA ARG A 148 13.00 -10.23 12.05
C ARG A 148 12.16 -9.27 11.23
N SER A 149 12.26 -7.97 11.49
CA SER A 149 11.44 -6.97 10.81
C SER A 149 11.91 -6.73 9.38
N ASP A 150 10.95 -6.50 8.50
CA ASP A 150 11.22 -5.98 7.17
C ASP A 150 11.53 -4.48 7.24
N ILE A 151 12.24 -3.98 6.23
CA ILE A 151 12.43 -2.56 5.99
C ILE A 151 11.40 -2.13 4.95
N ASP A 152 10.44 -1.30 5.37
CA ASP A 152 9.43 -0.73 4.48
C ASP A 152 9.77 0.74 4.23
N LEU A 153 10.05 1.09 2.97
CA LEU A 153 10.23 2.48 2.53
C LEU A 153 9.01 2.94 1.73
N VAL A 154 8.90 4.26 1.57
CA VAL A 154 7.97 4.90 0.65
C VAL A 154 8.71 5.96 -0.15
N CYS A 155 8.29 6.21 -1.38
CA CYS A 155 8.81 7.32 -2.18
C CYS A 155 7.70 8.15 -2.81
N TYR A 156 7.93 9.44 -3.04
CA TYR A 156 6.90 10.39 -3.43
C TYR A 156 7.12 10.93 -4.84
N GLY A 157 6.14 10.71 -5.73
CA GLY A 157 6.14 11.23 -7.09
C GLY A 157 7.27 10.68 -7.98
N PRO A 158 7.40 11.22 -9.21
CA PRO A 158 8.39 10.73 -10.19
C PRO A 158 9.83 10.78 -9.67
N ARG A 159 10.24 11.87 -9.02
CA ARG A 159 11.60 12.01 -8.47
C ARG A 159 11.88 10.97 -7.37
N GLY A 160 10.91 10.72 -6.50
CA GLY A 160 11.03 9.68 -5.49
C GLY A 160 11.12 8.28 -6.11
N TYR A 161 10.35 8.02 -7.17
CA TYR A 161 10.41 6.75 -7.90
C TYR A 161 11.78 6.53 -8.54
N GLU A 162 12.32 7.53 -9.24
CA GLU A 162 13.66 7.49 -9.85
C GLU A 162 14.77 7.26 -8.81
N ALA A 163 14.73 8.00 -7.69
CA ALA A 163 15.68 7.83 -6.60
C ALA A 163 15.59 6.43 -5.98
N ALA A 164 14.39 5.89 -5.82
CA ALA A 164 14.19 4.54 -5.32
C ALA A 164 14.66 3.48 -6.34
N GLN A 165 14.46 3.69 -7.65
CA GLN A 165 15.03 2.80 -8.67
C GLN A 165 16.56 2.75 -8.59
N ALA A 166 17.22 3.91 -8.42
CA ALA A 166 18.66 3.98 -8.24
C ALA A 166 19.13 3.28 -6.95
N LEU A 167 18.41 3.44 -5.83
CA LEU A 167 18.69 2.73 -4.59
C LEU A 167 18.62 1.21 -4.75
N PHE A 168 17.56 0.71 -5.39
CA PHE A 168 17.36 -0.74 -5.59
C PHE A 168 18.28 -1.34 -6.67
N ALA A 169 18.95 -0.50 -7.45
CA ALA A 169 20.06 -0.90 -8.32
C ALA A 169 21.39 -1.05 -7.56
N GLU A 170 21.53 -0.48 -6.35
CA GLU A 170 22.77 -0.54 -5.57
C GLU A 170 22.95 -1.90 -4.89
N ARG A 171 23.67 -2.80 -5.58
CA ARG A 171 23.83 -4.22 -5.19
C ARG A 171 24.62 -4.43 -3.91
N THR A 172 25.42 -3.46 -3.48
CA THR A 172 26.15 -3.53 -2.20
C THR A 172 25.22 -3.32 -1.01
N LEU A 173 24.06 -2.68 -1.21
CA LEU A 173 23.04 -2.44 -0.18
C LEU A 173 21.87 -3.42 -0.30
N ILE A 174 21.38 -3.63 -1.54
CA ILE A 174 20.16 -4.36 -1.82
C ILE A 174 20.41 -5.42 -2.90
N ARG A 175 20.26 -6.68 -2.52
CA ARG A 175 20.34 -7.83 -3.41
C ARG A 175 18.95 -8.14 -3.99
N PRO A 176 18.84 -8.39 -5.31
CA PRO A 176 17.59 -8.83 -5.91
C PRO A 176 17.21 -10.23 -5.40
N TYR A 177 15.93 -10.57 -5.59
CA TYR A 177 15.47 -11.95 -5.39
C TYR A 177 15.90 -12.82 -6.56
N GLU A 178 16.78 -13.78 -6.30
CA GLU A 178 17.33 -14.72 -7.28
C GLU A 178 17.49 -16.13 -6.67
N GLY A 179 17.54 -17.15 -7.52
CA GLY A 179 17.71 -18.55 -7.10
C GLY A 179 16.71 -18.96 -6.02
N GLU A 180 17.21 -19.53 -4.92
CA GLU A 180 16.38 -19.98 -3.79
C GLU A 180 15.57 -18.85 -3.14
N THR A 181 16.09 -17.62 -3.13
CA THR A 181 15.38 -16.49 -2.52
C THR A 181 14.14 -16.08 -3.33
N LEU A 182 14.14 -16.31 -4.64
CA LEU A 182 12.98 -16.10 -5.50
C LEU A 182 11.85 -17.08 -5.14
N THR A 183 12.17 -18.34 -4.86
CA THR A 183 11.21 -19.34 -4.36
C THR A 183 10.63 -18.91 -3.01
N ARG A 184 11.45 -18.36 -2.11
CA ARG A 184 10.96 -17.80 -0.84
C ARG A 184 10.00 -16.63 -1.05
N LEU A 185 10.29 -15.74 -2.00
CA LEU A 185 9.39 -14.65 -2.37
C LEU A 185 8.06 -15.20 -2.91
N TYR A 186 8.11 -16.19 -3.81
CA TYR A 186 6.92 -16.87 -4.32
C TYR A 186 6.05 -17.42 -3.18
N LEU A 187 6.62 -18.20 -2.27
CA LEU A 187 5.88 -18.77 -1.12
C LEU A 187 5.28 -17.69 -0.21
N ARG A 188 5.94 -16.54 -0.09
CA ARG A 188 5.43 -15.38 0.66
C ARG A 188 4.22 -14.73 -0.04
N ARG A 189 4.22 -14.67 -1.37
CA ARG A 189 3.21 -13.95 -2.17
C ARG A 189 2.03 -14.82 -2.60
N ALA A 190 2.26 -16.10 -2.91
CA ALA A 190 1.23 -17.03 -3.39
C ALA A 190 0.03 -17.15 -2.44
N LYS A 191 0.24 -16.95 -1.14
CA LYS A 191 -0.84 -16.92 -0.11
C LYS A 191 -1.92 -15.86 -0.37
N TYR A 192 -1.57 -14.79 -1.09
CA TYR A 192 -2.43 -13.64 -1.36
C TYR A 192 -2.78 -13.49 -2.84
N MET A 193 -2.23 -14.35 -3.71
CA MET A 193 -2.37 -14.26 -5.17
C MET A 193 -2.73 -15.64 -5.72
N VAL A 194 -3.88 -16.14 -5.26
CA VAL A 194 -4.41 -17.44 -5.69
C VAL A 194 -4.76 -17.38 -7.19
N GLY A 195 -4.47 -18.46 -7.91
CA GLY A 195 -4.85 -18.63 -9.32
C GLY A 195 -3.83 -18.14 -10.36
N GLY A 196 -2.74 -17.49 -9.96
CA GLY A 196 -1.64 -17.15 -10.86
C GLY A 196 -0.62 -18.28 -11.04
N SER A 197 0.00 -18.38 -12.21
CA SER A 197 1.16 -19.27 -12.41
C SER A 197 2.39 -18.70 -11.68
N PHE A 198 3.38 -19.56 -11.40
CA PHE A 198 4.66 -19.13 -10.83
C PHE A 198 5.29 -18.02 -11.67
N ASP A 199 5.36 -18.21 -12.99
CA ASP A 199 6.00 -17.26 -13.92
C ASP A 199 5.28 -15.93 -13.95
N ALA A 200 3.94 -15.93 -14.01
CA ALA A 200 3.15 -14.71 -14.01
C ALA A 200 3.31 -13.93 -12.69
N LEU A 201 3.30 -14.65 -11.56
CA LEU A 201 3.49 -14.03 -10.25
C LEU A 201 4.90 -13.44 -10.12
N MET A 202 5.94 -14.18 -10.50
CA MET A 202 7.33 -13.69 -10.42
C MET A 202 7.59 -12.55 -11.40
N ARG A 203 6.99 -12.56 -12.59
CA ARG A 203 7.03 -11.43 -13.53
C ARG A 203 6.40 -10.18 -12.93
N GLN A 204 5.27 -10.33 -12.23
CA GLN A 204 4.62 -9.22 -11.53
C GLN A 204 5.47 -8.70 -10.36
N GLU A 205 6.02 -9.60 -9.55
CA GLU A 205 6.85 -9.24 -8.40
C GLU A 205 8.18 -8.59 -8.79
N ALA A 206 8.78 -9.00 -9.91
CA ALA A 206 10.03 -8.44 -10.43
C ALA A 206 9.92 -6.96 -10.84
N ARG A 207 8.71 -6.44 -11.04
CA ARG A 207 8.46 -5.03 -11.40
C ARG A 207 8.40 -4.10 -10.18
N LYS A 208 8.42 -4.64 -8.97
CA LYS A 208 8.33 -3.88 -7.72
C LYS A 208 9.71 -3.53 -7.19
N LEU A 209 9.80 -2.41 -6.48
CA LEU A 209 10.99 -2.01 -5.74
C LEU A 209 11.09 -2.85 -4.47
N GLN A 210 11.69 -4.04 -4.60
CA GLN A 210 11.88 -4.98 -3.49
C GLN A 210 13.16 -5.81 -3.64
N GLY A 211 13.71 -6.25 -2.52
CA GLY A 211 14.90 -7.09 -2.48
C GLY A 211 15.22 -7.56 -1.07
N LEU A 212 16.48 -7.92 -0.86
CA LEU A 212 17.04 -8.33 0.41
C LEU A 212 18.20 -7.41 0.79
N THR A 213 18.29 -6.99 2.04
CA THR A 213 19.45 -6.23 2.52
C THR A 213 20.72 -7.07 2.49
N ALA A 214 21.86 -6.45 2.17
CA ALA A 214 23.11 -7.17 1.96
C ALA A 214 23.69 -7.81 3.24
N GLY A 215 23.47 -7.19 4.42
CA GLY A 215 23.99 -7.68 5.70
C GLY A 215 23.08 -8.73 6.34
N ALA A 216 21.89 -8.31 6.79
CA ALA A 216 20.94 -9.15 7.52
C ALA A 216 20.10 -10.08 6.64
N GLY A 217 20.07 -9.86 5.32
CA GLY A 217 19.18 -10.61 4.42
C GLY A 217 17.69 -10.34 4.70
N ALA A 218 17.36 -9.18 5.27
CA ALA A 218 16.00 -8.78 5.59
C ALA A 218 15.28 -8.35 4.30
N HIS A 219 13.96 -8.58 4.21
CA HIS A 219 13.19 -8.02 3.10
C HIS A 219 13.19 -6.50 3.19
N ILE A 220 13.48 -5.86 2.07
CA ILE A 220 13.35 -4.41 1.91
C ILE A 220 12.43 -4.14 0.71
N ASN A 221 11.51 -3.18 0.86
CA ASN A 221 10.68 -2.69 -0.23
C ASN A 221 10.57 -1.16 -0.20
N CYS A 222 10.14 -0.58 -1.31
CA CYS A 222 9.76 0.82 -1.39
C CYS A 222 8.43 0.96 -2.14
N GLU A 223 7.40 1.47 -1.48
CA GLU A 223 6.11 1.72 -2.11
C GLU A 223 6.07 3.13 -2.73
N PRO A 224 5.86 3.26 -4.05
CA PRO A 224 5.70 4.55 -4.68
C PRO A 224 4.34 5.16 -4.37
N LEU A 225 4.34 6.41 -3.90
CA LEU A 225 3.17 7.19 -3.53
C LEU A 225 3.02 8.39 -4.47
N ARG A 226 1.79 8.92 -4.51
CA ARG A 226 1.46 10.15 -5.23
C ARG A 226 2.34 11.32 -4.76
N ALA A 227 2.60 12.26 -5.67
CA ALA A 227 3.40 13.44 -5.37
C ALA A 227 2.67 14.37 -4.36
N ASP A 228 3.43 15.21 -3.67
CA ASP A 228 2.83 16.26 -2.83
C ASP A 228 1.97 17.19 -3.70
N GLY A 229 0.72 17.40 -3.28
CA GLY A 229 -0.23 18.23 -4.02
C GLY A 229 -0.89 17.55 -5.24
N ASP A 230 -0.68 16.25 -5.44
CA ASP A 230 -1.42 15.44 -6.42
C ASP A 230 -2.93 15.55 -6.18
N LYS A 231 -3.69 15.75 -7.26
CA LYS A 231 -5.15 15.96 -7.25
C LYS A 231 -5.90 14.87 -8.01
N THR A 232 -5.26 13.79 -8.43
CA THR A 232 -5.86 12.75 -9.29
C THR A 232 -7.14 12.18 -8.69
N PHE A 233 -7.23 12.05 -7.36
CA PHE A 233 -8.42 11.57 -6.66
C PHE A 233 -9.19 12.65 -5.90
N ALA A 234 -8.82 13.93 -6.04
CA ALA A 234 -9.49 15.03 -5.36
C ALA A 234 -10.90 15.25 -5.96
N GLY A 235 -11.92 15.23 -5.10
CA GLY A 235 -13.32 15.37 -5.53
C GLY A 235 -13.90 14.14 -6.25
N VAL A 236 -13.16 13.04 -6.30
CA VAL A 236 -13.68 11.77 -6.82
C VAL A 236 -14.65 11.14 -5.83
N VAL A 237 -15.77 10.68 -6.35
CA VAL A 237 -16.81 9.92 -5.67
C VAL A 237 -17.02 8.60 -6.41
N ALA A 238 -17.00 7.48 -5.69
CA ALA A 238 -17.33 6.17 -6.21
C ALA A 238 -18.63 5.67 -5.60
N LYS A 239 -19.46 5.04 -6.43
CA LYS A 239 -20.68 4.35 -6.02
C LYS A 239 -20.57 2.90 -6.42
N GLU A 240 -20.73 2.01 -5.45
CA GLU A 240 -20.75 0.57 -5.71
C GLU A 240 -22.02 0.17 -6.46
N VAL A 241 -21.84 -0.66 -7.47
CA VAL A 241 -22.92 -1.23 -8.29
C VAL A 241 -23.01 -2.74 -8.10
N GLY A 242 -21.87 -3.39 -7.81
CA GLY A 242 -21.78 -4.81 -7.52
C GLY A 242 -20.32 -5.28 -7.52
N ALA A 243 -20.09 -6.56 -7.76
CA ALA A 243 -18.79 -7.17 -8.03
C ALA A 243 -18.75 -7.82 -9.43
N ILE A 244 -17.55 -7.86 -10.01
CA ILE A 244 -17.29 -8.45 -11.33
C ILE A 244 -15.88 -9.07 -11.38
N SER A 245 -15.77 -10.21 -12.07
CA SER A 245 -14.49 -10.85 -12.42
C SER A 245 -14.31 -10.88 -13.94
N VAL A 246 -13.16 -10.43 -14.42
CA VAL A 246 -12.88 -10.26 -15.86
C VAL A 246 -11.45 -10.65 -16.25
N LEU A 247 -11.27 -10.93 -17.54
CA LEU A 247 -9.99 -10.78 -18.23
C LEU A 247 -9.97 -9.41 -18.91
N ALA A 248 -8.95 -8.62 -18.62
CA ALA A 248 -8.80 -7.28 -19.19
C ALA A 248 -7.37 -7.04 -19.67
N ARG A 249 -7.23 -6.21 -20.70
CA ARG A 249 -5.94 -5.71 -21.18
C ARG A 249 -5.66 -4.37 -20.53
N ILE A 250 -4.42 -4.17 -20.08
CA ILE A 250 -3.96 -2.85 -19.61
C ILE A 250 -3.71 -1.98 -20.83
N THR A 251 -4.42 -0.85 -20.93
CA THR A 251 -4.27 0.13 -22.02
C THR A 251 -3.34 1.27 -21.61
N ASP A 252 -3.38 1.66 -20.34
CA ASP A 252 -2.49 2.68 -19.77
C ASP A 252 -2.06 2.30 -18.34
N HIS A 253 -0.78 2.49 -18.04
CA HIS A 253 -0.18 2.22 -16.73
C HIS A 253 0.55 3.42 -16.14
N SER A 254 0.51 4.58 -16.79
CA SER A 254 1.19 5.81 -16.37
C SER A 254 0.87 6.17 -14.92
N GLU A 255 -0.42 6.15 -14.57
CA GLU A 255 -0.96 6.40 -13.24
C GLU A 255 -0.99 5.14 -12.34
N GLY A 256 -0.52 3.99 -12.85
CA GLY A 256 -0.48 2.71 -12.16
C GLY A 256 0.81 2.46 -11.38
N LEU A 257 1.83 3.30 -11.61
CA LEU A 257 3.15 3.18 -10.98
C LEU A 257 3.19 3.69 -9.53
N VAL A 258 2.17 4.41 -9.07
CA VAL A 258 2.07 5.02 -7.73
C VAL A 258 0.74 4.68 -7.05
N THR A 259 0.72 4.64 -5.72
CA THR A 259 -0.47 4.30 -4.90
C THR A 259 -1.31 5.54 -4.55
N PRO A 260 -2.66 5.51 -4.65
CA PRO A 260 -3.48 4.44 -5.24
C PRO A 260 -3.24 4.31 -6.74
N ALA A 261 -3.10 3.07 -7.21
CA ALA A 261 -2.80 2.79 -8.61
C ALA A 261 -4.05 2.94 -9.46
N LEU A 262 -3.90 3.60 -10.61
CA LEU A 262 -4.95 3.75 -11.62
C LEU A 262 -4.43 3.25 -12.96
N TYR A 263 -5.08 2.23 -13.51
CA TYR A 263 -4.76 1.70 -14.83
C TYR A 263 -5.93 1.94 -15.77
N GLY A 264 -5.64 2.31 -17.02
CA GLY A 264 -6.60 2.15 -18.10
C GLY A 264 -6.73 0.67 -18.45
N ILE A 265 -7.95 0.20 -18.66
CA ILE A 265 -8.23 -1.19 -19.04
C ILE A 265 -9.25 -1.28 -20.18
N GLU A 266 -9.17 -2.38 -20.92
CA GLU A 266 -10.18 -2.83 -21.86
C GLU A 266 -10.60 -4.25 -21.47
N VAL A 267 -11.89 -4.45 -21.19
CA VAL A 267 -12.42 -5.76 -20.79
C VAL A 267 -12.63 -6.64 -22.02
N ASP A 268 -11.99 -7.81 -22.03
CA ASP A 268 -12.08 -8.80 -23.09
C ASP A 268 -13.17 -9.83 -22.78
N THR A 269 -13.15 -10.40 -21.58
CA THR A 269 -14.08 -11.45 -21.15
C THR A 269 -14.56 -11.21 -19.74
N VAL A 270 -15.86 -11.36 -19.50
CA VAL A 270 -16.42 -11.43 -18.14
C VAL A 270 -16.52 -12.89 -17.74
N THR A 271 -15.92 -13.25 -16.60
CA THR A 271 -15.97 -14.61 -16.06
C THR A 271 -17.06 -14.77 -15.00
N GLU A 272 -17.27 -13.74 -14.18
CA GLU A 272 -18.29 -13.73 -13.12
C GLU A 272 -18.84 -12.31 -12.95
N SER A 273 -20.10 -12.18 -12.57
CA SER A 273 -20.75 -10.88 -12.36
C SER A 273 -21.92 -11.03 -11.40
N THR A 274 -22.10 -10.03 -10.55
CA THR A 274 -23.30 -9.87 -9.71
C THR A 274 -24.39 -9.03 -10.38
N VAL A 275 -24.08 -8.36 -11.49
CA VAL A 275 -25.05 -7.60 -12.29
C VAL A 275 -25.53 -8.41 -13.48
N ASP A 276 -26.82 -8.23 -13.83
CA ASP A 276 -27.43 -8.78 -15.03
C ASP A 276 -26.85 -8.13 -16.30
N GLU A 277 -26.88 -8.86 -17.42
CA GLU A 277 -26.32 -8.44 -18.71
C GLU A 277 -24.87 -7.90 -18.64
N PRO A 278 -23.92 -8.66 -18.08
CA PRO A 278 -22.57 -8.18 -17.81
C PRO A 278 -21.80 -7.73 -19.06
N SER A 279 -22.15 -8.24 -20.25
CA SER A 279 -21.53 -7.86 -21.51
C SER A 279 -21.79 -6.39 -21.90
N VAL A 280 -22.91 -5.82 -21.46
CA VAL A 280 -23.23 -4.39 -21.66
C VAL A 280 -22.34 -3.52 -20.79
N PHE A 281 -22.15 -3.91 -19.53
CA PHE A 281 -21.26 -3.21 -18.59
C PHE A 281 -19.80 -3.33 -18.98
N ALA A 282 -19.35 -4.51 -19.41
CA ALA A 282 -17.95 -4.77 -19.77
C ALA A 282 -17.38 -3.71 -20.72
N ARG A 283 -18.14 -3.30 -21.74
CA ARG A 283 -17.74 -2.28 -22.73
C ARG A 283 -17.60 -0.87 -22.15
N ARG A 284 -18.17 -0.61 -20.98
CA ARG A 284 -18.15 0.69 -20.29
C ARG A 284 -17.12 0.74 -19.16
N ILE A 285 -16.54 -0.41 -18.80
CA ILE A 285 -15.49 -0.50 -17.79
C ILE A 285 -14.18 -0.10 -18.43
N THR A 286 -13.61 1.02 -17.97
CA THR A 286 -12.44 1.64 -18.60
C THR A 286 -11.23 1.76 -17.68
N HIS A 287 -11.41 1.56 -16.36
CA HIS A 287 -10.34 1.75 -15.40
C HIS A 287 -10.30 0.67 -14.32
N LEU A 288 -9.10 0.35 -13.87
CA LEU A 288 -8.81 -0.41 -12.67
C LEU A 288 -8.19 0.52 -11.64
N ARG A 289 -8.82 0.64 -10.46
CA ARG A 289 -8.28 1.40 -9.31
C ARG A 289 -7.91 0.46 -8.18
N SER A 290 -6.69 0.58 -7.65
CA SER A 290 -6.23 -0.25 -6.54
C SER A 290 -5.69 0.58 -5.37
N TYR A 291 -6.25 0.36 -4.18
CA TYR A 291 -5.70 0.83 -2.90
C TYR A 291 -4.71 -0.16 -2.28
N LEU A 292 -4.57 -1.34 -2.90
CA LEU A 292 -3.64 -2.38 -2.48
C LEU A 292 -2.27 -2.14 -3.12
N GLY A 293 -1.26 -1.85 -2.30
CA GLY A 293 0.12 -1.67 -2.76
C GLY A 293 0.72 -2.91 -3.45
N ALA A 294 0.10 -4.08 -3.31
CA ALA A 294 0.46 -5.28 -4.06
C ALA A 294 0.27 -5.13 -5.58
N TYR A 295 -0.55 -4.18 -6.03
CA TYR A 295 -0.83 -3.94 -7.45
C TYR A 295 -0.23 -2.63 -7.97
N THR A 296 0.46 -1.86 -7.13
CA THR A 296 1.20 -0.66 -7.54
C THR A 296 2.42 -1.05 -8.35
N GLY A 297 2.57 -0.49 -9.56
CA GLY A 297 3.65 -0.80 -10.50
C GLY A 297 3.66 -2.24 -11.00
N ALA A 298 2.59 -3.01 -10.76
CA ALA A 298 2.51 -4.43 -11.09
C ALA A 298 2.30 -4.69 -12.58
N PHE A 299 1.60 -3.80 -13.28
CA PHE A 299 1.18 -4.02 -14.67
C PHE A 299 1.77 -2.97 -15.63
N ARG A 300 1.83 -3.31 -16.91
CA ARG A 300 2.30 -2.48 -18.03
C ARG A 300 1.30 -2.55 -19.17
N THR A 301 1.27 -1.52 -20.00
CA THR A 301 0.45 -1.48 -21.22
C THR A 301 0.71 -2.73 -22.06
N GLY A 302 -0.37 -3.38 -22.51
CA GLY A 302 -0.35 -4.62 -23.27
C GLY A 302 -0.46 -5.90 -22.42
N ASP A 303 -0.22 -5.83 -21.11
CA ASP A 303 -0.43 -6.98 -20.23
C ASP A 303 -1.92 -7.39 -20.22
N VAL A 304 -2.16 -8.69 -20.06
CA VAL A 304 -3.50 -9.25 -19.82
C VAL A 304 -3.59 -9.71 -18.37
N VAL A 305 -4.58 -9.18 -17.67
CA VAL A 305 -4.81 -9.39 -16.25
C VAL A 305 -6.15 -10.06 -16.00
N TYR A 306 -6.17 -11.03 -15.10
CA TYR A 306 -7.38 -11.47 -14.44
C TYR A 306 -7.65 -10.53 -13.26
N LEU A 307 -8.85 -9.94 -13.22
CA LEU A 307 -9.27 -8.97 -12.21
C LEU A 307 -10.55 -9.46 -11.57
N SER A 308 -10.62 -9.47 -10.24
CA SER A 308 -11.84 -9.68 -9.48
C SER A 308 -11.97 -8.59 -8.44
N GLY A 309 -13.02 -7.78 -8.54
CA GLY A 309 -13.14 -6.53 -7.79
C GLY A 309 -14.55 -5.96 -7.73
N ARG A 310 -14.70 -4.85 -7.03
CA ARG A 310 -15.96 -4.09 -6.96
C ARG A 310 -16.18 -3.35 -8.28
N LEU A 311 -17.33 -3.57 -8.91
CA LEU A 311 -17.81 -2.74 -9.99
C LEU A 311 -18.32 -1.42 -9.40
N VAL A 312 -17.67 -0.33 -9.77
CA VAL A 312 -17.98 1.01 -9.27
C VAL A 312 -18.25 1.97 -10.42
N HIS A 313 -19.18 2.89 -10.20
CA HIS A 313 -19.32 4.08 -11.01
C HIS A 313 -18.55 5.22 -10.35
N ILE A 314 -17.52 5.72 -11.03
CA ILE A 314 -16.63 6.79 -10.57
C ILE A 314 -17.12 8.10 -11.18
N GLN A 315 -17.30 9.12 -10.35
CA GLN A 315 -17.69 10.47 -10.74
C GLN A 315 -16.67 11.45 -10.17
N GLY A 316 -16.24 12.45 -10.94
CA GLY A 316 -15.28 13.45 -10.42
C GLY A 316 -14.72 14.35 -11.53
N PRO A 317 -13.92 15.36 -11.15
CA PRO A 317 -13.26 16.23 -12.12
C PRO A 317 -12.18 15.46 -12.89
N GLY A 318 -12.33 15.32 -14.21
CA GLY A 318 -11.33 14.72 -15.09
C GLY A 318 -11.87 13.64 -16.05
N ALA A 319 -10.98 12.97 -16.77
CA ALA A 319 -11.30 12.00 -17.83
C ALA A 319 -11.72 10.60 -17.33
N HIS A 320 -11.96 10.44 -16.02
CA HIS A 320 -12.19 9.13 -15.39
C HIS A 320 -13.63 8.95 -14.89
N ASP A 321 -14.58 9.77 -15.37
CA ASP A 321 -16.01 9.54 -15.17
C ASP A 321 -16.43 8.28 -15.95
N GLY A 322 -17.04 7.31 -15.27
CA GLY A 322 -17.47 6.05 -15.87
C GLY A 322 -17.34 4.85 -14.95
N PHE A 323 -17.36 3.65 -15.53
CA PHE A 323 -17.29 2.41 -14.78
C PHE A 323 -15.85 1.93 -14.63
N GLY A 324 -15.53 1.43 -13.45
CA GLY A 324 -14.24 0.84 -13.15
C GLY A 324 -14.36 -0.35 -12.22
N ILE A 325 -13.25 -1.07 -12.09
CA ILE A 325 -13.08 -2.14 -11.12
C ILE A 325 -12.18 -1.62 -10.00
N GLU A 326 -12.63 -1.73 -8.76
CA GLU A 326 -11.87 -1.32 -7.59
C GLU A 326 -11.38 -2.51 -6.76
N LEU A 327 -10.10 -2.46 -6.40
CA LEU A 327 -9.47 -3.36 -5.43
C LEU A 327 -9.22 -2.60 -4.13
N THR A 328 -9.96 -2.98 -3.09
CA THR A 328 -9.95 -2.32 -1.78
C THR A 328 -9.64 -3.31 -0.66
N PRO A 329 -8.82 -2.91 0.34
CA PRO A 329 -8.52 -3.77 1.49
C PRO A 329 -9.64 -3.84 2.54
N TRP A 330 -10.70 -3.02 2.42
CA TRP A 330 -11.76 -2.90 3.42
C TRP A 330 -12.97 -3.81 3.19
N SER A 331 -12.82 -4.88 2.40
CA SER A 331 -13.85 -5.91 2.28
C SER A 331 -13.72 -6.96 3.39
N ALA A 332 -14.84 -7.25 4.05
CA ALA A 332 -14.93 -8.33 5.04
C ALA A 332 -15.37 -9.67 4.43
N ALA A 333 -15.98 -9.64 3.24
CA ALA A 333 -16.64 -10.80 2.63
C ALA A 333 -15.81 -11.44 1.51
N GLU A 334 -15.03 -10.66 0.76
CA GLU A 334 -14.37 -11.10 -0.47
C GLU A 334 -12.92 -10.59 -0.55
N SER A 335 -12.03 -11.41 -1.09
CA SER A 335 -10.65 -11.00 -1.39
C SER A 335 -10.55 -10.60 -2.85
N PHE A 336 -10.49 -9.30 -3.12
CA PHE A 336 -10.26 -8.78 -4.47
C PHE A 336 -8.81 -8.98 -4.89
N LEU A 337 -8.61 -9.34 -6.15
CA LEU A 337 -7.28 -9.63 -6.66
C LEU A 337 -7.10 -9.27 -8.13
N ALA A 338 -5.84 -9.05 -8.50
CA ALA A 338 -5.40 -8.83 -9.87
C ALA A 338 -4.12 -9.61 -10.16
N ASN A 339 -4.15 -10.50 -11.15
CA ASN A 339 -3.02 -11.34 -11.52
C ASN A 339 -2.72 -11.21 -13.01
N LEU A 340 -1.44 -11.16 -13.37
CA LEU A 340 -1.02 -11.43 -14.74
C LEU A 340 -1.46 -12.84 -15.16
N THR A 341 -1.91 -12.99 -16.40
CA THR A 341 -2.30 -14.31 -16.94
C THR A 341 -1.17 -14.99 -17.72
N ARG A 342 -0.22 -14.20 -18.26
CA ARG A 342 0.93 -14.67 -19.05
C ARG A 342 2.11 -13.71 -18.93
#